data_AF-A0A9X4RE22-F1
#
_entry.id   AF-A0A9X4RE22-F1
#
_cell.length_a   1.000
_cell.length_b   1.000
_cell.length_c   1.000
_cell.angle_alpha   90.00
_cell.angle_beta   90.00
_cell.angle_gamma   90.00
#
_symmetry.space_group_name_H-M   'P 1'
#
loop_
_entity.id
_entity.type
_entity.pdbx_description
1 polymer ?
#
loop_
_entity_poly.entity_id
_entity_poly.type
_entity_poly.pdbx_seq_one_letter_code
_entity_poly.pdbx_strand_id
1 'polypeptide(L)'
;MFATFVIGLREGLEAALIVGIIAAFLKRQGRMSALRWVWTGVVAAVLICLSIGIALEVVSRELPQRQQEGLETVIGAVAVVMVTYMVVWMKQHSRDLKGQLEQAAGGALAQGSAMALAVMAFLAVLREGLETAVFLIAAFNASNSSGTAAIGALLGVLVSVALGYGIYRGGVRLNLSRFFRATGVVLALVAAGLVVTALHTAHEAGWLNIGQQQALDLSGVVAPGSVRSSLLTGVLGIQPKPVVIELVGWLLYLIPVLAIVLWPQNWPTPSRAAVARTALGAGVGLAVAAVVLAVTAPSASSYPDPPALQAVRAGAASPVLPAAQDHSARSGAATVRIRTVTGTSATVEVTWPGATAPTAATLNRADSDGTGSPGARRVDGPVSPIDLPSPALRPASLTAEQLAQANGGRLPLGVVVSGPSETIPVRYIDSATLSVTTTAAGDLTDAQQSSTTVAVASPDGRTVSLGAVAESSWRLTDETVAALTRHATDVDRAADRHRTLGVVLPWTLGALAVLAGATGGLLLWRRRRDVAAESTADAPAPTDADDRAPHPVK
;
A
#
# COMPACT_ATOMS: atom_id res chain seq x y z
N MET A 1 7.89 6.22 17.86
CA MET A 1 8.76 6.83 18.91
C MET A 1 9.65 7.94 18.39
N PHE A 2 10.46 7.72 17.35
CA PHE A 2 11.45 8.72 16.92
C PHE A 2 10.84 10.01 16.37
N ALA A 3 9.84 9.91 15.49
CA ALA A 3 9.13 11.08 14.96
C ALA A 3 8.54 11.96 16.07
N THR A 4 7.80 11.34 16.99
CA THR A 4 7.17 12.03 18.12
C THR A 4 8.19 12.60 19.11
N PHE A 5 9.33 11.95 19.29
CA PHE A 5 10.45 12.49 20.06
C PHE A 5 11.01 13.78 19.43
N VAL A 6 11.24 13.80 18.12
CA VAL A 6 11.79 14.98 17.44
C VAL A 6 10.80 16.14 17.45
N ILE A 7 9.51 15.86 17.26
CA ILE A 7 8.43 16.85 17.40
C ILE A 7 8.43 17.43 18.82
N GLY A 8 8.31 16.57 19.85
CA GLY A 8 8.28 17.02 21.25
C GLY A 8 9.56 17.76 21.68
N LEU A 9 10.71 17.34 21.18
CA LEU A 9 11.99 18.00 21.42
C LEU A 9 12.03 19.41 20.81
N ARG A 10 11.52 19.59 19.60
CA ARG A 10 11.55 20.88 18.90
C ARG A 10 10.58 21.86 19.54
N GLU A 11 9.29 21.54 19.56
CA GLU A 11 8.27 22.46 20.07
C GLU A 11 8.50 22.73 21.56
N GLY A 12 8.86 21.67 22.30
CA GLY A 12 9.23 21.79 23.70
C GLY A 12 10.47 22.65 23.93
N LEU A 13 11.42 22.71 22.98
CA LEU A 13 12.61 23.56 23.12
C LEU A 13 12.24 25.02 22.85
N GLU A 14 11.38 25.29 21.88
CA GLU A 14 10.89 26.63 21.57
C GLU A 14 10.14 27.22 22.78
N ALA A 15 9.20 26.46 23.34
CA ALA A 15 8.52 26.82 24.58
C ALA A 15 9.51 27.01 25.76
N ALA A 16 10.45 26.07 25.95
CA ALA A 16 11.43 26.15 27.03
C ALA A 16 12.42 27.32 26.87
N LEU A 17 12.75 27.71 25.64
CA LEU A 17 13.59 28.87 25.34
C LEU A 17 12.86 30.17 25.69
N ILE A 18 11.60 30.32 25.30
CA ILE A 18 10.80 31.51 25.61
C ILE A 18 10.67 31.67 27.13
N VAL A 19 10.24 30.60 27.82
CA VAL A 19 10.12 30.60 29.28
C VAL A 19 11.49 30.83 29.95
N GLY A 20 12.56 30.23 29.42
CA GLY A 20 13.92 30.40 29.90
C GLY A 20 14.45 31.83 29.76
N ILE A 21 14.13 32.52 28.66
CA ILE A 21 14.48 33.93 28.43
C ILE A 21 13.72 34.81 29.42
N ILE A 22 12.40 34.61 29.60
CA ILE A 22 11.59 35.35 30.57
C ILE A 22 12.13 35.13 31.99
N ALA A 23 12.46 33.89 32.35
CA ALA A 23 13.03 33.55 33.65
C ALA A 23 14.41 34.19 33.87
N ALA A 24 15.30 34.14 32.88
CA ALA A 24 16.62 34.77 32.93
C ALA A 24 16.51 36.29 33.06
N PHE A 25 15.54 36.89 32.35
CA PHE A 25 15.26 38.32 32.43
C PHE A 25 14.77 38.72 33.83
N LEU A 26 13.78 37.98 34.39
CA LEU A 26 13.29 38.20 35.75
C LEU A 26 14.40 38.05 36.79
N LYS A 27 15.34 37.12 36.56
CA LYS A 27 16.50 36.91 37.44
C LYS A 27 17.44 38.12 37.42
N ARG A 28 17.72 38.68 36.24
CA ARG A 28 18.54 39.89 36.08
C ARG A 28 17.91 41.11 36.75
N GLN A 29 16.58 41.22 36.75
CA GLN A 29 15.88 42.32 37.41
C GLN A 29 15.61 42.10 38.91
N GLY A 30 16.07 40.98 39.50
CA GLY A 30 15.84 40.68 40.92
C GLY A 30 14.39 40.38 41.30
N ARG A 31 13.47 40.26 40.34
CA ARG A 31 12.03 40.03 40.56
C ARG A 31 11.65 38.56 40.51
N MET A 32 12.35 37.73 41.28
CA MET A 32 12.11 36.27 41.30
C MET A 32 10.73 35.89 41.86
N SER A 33 10.10 36.76 42.63
CA SER A 33 8.72 36.59 43.08
C SER A 33 7.72 36.52 41.92
N ALA A 34 8.00 37.17 40.78
CA ALA A 34 7.15 37.15 39.59
C ALA A 34 7.22 35.81 38.82
N LEU A 35 8.25 35.00 39.04
CA LEU A 35 8.43 33.71 38.37
C LEU A 35 7.30 32.73 38.69
N ARG A 36 6.68 32.83 39.87
CA ARG A 36 5.51 32.02 40.25
C ARG A 36 4.33 32.24 39.30
N TRP A 37 4.15 33.48 38.83
CA TRP A 37 3.06 33.85 37.92
C TRP A 37 3.31 33.34 36.49
N VAL A 38 4.57 33.34 36.07
CA VAL A 38 4.97 32.70 34.82
C VAL A 38 4.64 31.21 34.85
N TRP A 39 4.98 30.51 35.94
CA TRP A 39 4.65 29.09 36.10
C TRP A 39 3.15 28.80 36.09
N THR A 40 2.32 29.65 36.72
CA THR A 40 0.86 29.48 36.63
C THR A 40 0.35 29.60 35.19
N GLY A 41 0.91 30.52 34.40
CA GLY A 41 0.59 30.65 32.97
C GLY A 41 1.02 29.42 32.17
N VAL A 42 2.24 28.93 32.38
CA VAL A 42 2.75 27.72 31.69
C VAL A 42 1.89 26.49 32.02
N VAL A 43 1.59 26.25 33.30
CA VAL A 43 0.79 25.09 33.72
C VAL A 43 -0.63 25.18 33.15
N ALA A 44 -1.26 26.36 33.17
CA ALA A 44 -2.58 26.56 32.58
C ALA A 44 -2.59 26.28 31.07
N ALA A 45 -1.58 26.76 30.33
CA ALA A 45 -1.46 26.51 28.90
C ALA A 45 -1.29 25.00 28.59
N VAL A 46 -0.43 24.31 29.34
CA VAL A 46 -0.21 22.86 29.17
C VAL A 46 -1.48 22.07 29.45
N LEU A 47 -2.22 22.41 30.50
CA LEU A 47 -3.50 21.76 30.81
C LEU A 47 -4.52 21.95 29.69
N ILE A 48 -4.65 23.16 29.15
CA ILE A 48 -5.56 23.43 28.02
C ILE A 48 -5.15 22.62 26.79
N CYS A 49 -3.87 22.58 26.44
CA CYS A 49 -3.38 21.81 25.29
C CYS A 49 -3.65 20.30 25.47
N LEU A 50 -3.41 19.78 26.67
CA LEU A 50 -3.69 18.38 27.00
C LEU A 50 -5.19 18.06 26.92
N SER A 51 -6.04 18.94 27.47
CA SER A 51 -7.50 18.79 27.40
C SER A 51 -8.00 18.79 25.96
N ILE A 52 -7.49 19.68 25.10
CA ILE A 52 -7.85 19.74 23.68
C ILE A 52 -7.39 18.47 22.96
N GLY A 53 -6.17 18.00 23.22
CA GLY A 53 -5.66 16.75 22.63
C GLY A 53 -6.51 15.54 22.99
N ILE A 54 -6.85 15.38 24.27
CA ILE A 54 -7.72 14.30 24.77
C ILE A 54 -9.13 14.42 24.17
N ALA A 55 -9.69 15.63 24.14
CA ALA A 55 -11.04 15.85 23.59
C ALA A 55 -11.12 15.47 22.11
N LEU A 56 -10.12 15.85 21.31
CA LEU A 56 -10.05 15.47 19.89
C LEU A 56 -9.93 13.96 19.69
N GLU A 57 -9.13 13.28 20.53
CA GLU A 57 -8.97 11.82 20.46
C GLU A 57 -10.27 11.09 20.82
N VAL A 58 -10.98 11.55 21.86
CA VAL A 58 -12.27 10.96 22.27
C VAL A 58 -13.31 11.12 21.16
N VAL A 59 -13.44 12.33 20.59
CA VAL A 59 -14.38 12.60 19.50
C VAL A 59 -14.05 11.77 18.25
N SER A 60 -12.76 11.61 17.93
CA SER A 60 -12.33 10.83 16.76
C SER A 60 -12.69 9.35 16.85
N ARG A 61 -12.77 8.77 18.05
CA ARG A 61 -13.09 7.34 18.27
C ARG A 61 -14.56 7.00 18.08
N GLU A 62 -15.45 7.99 18.15
CA GLU A 62 -16.89 7.80 17.99
C GLU A 62 -17.34 7.86 16.52
N LEU A 63 -16.43 8.17 15.59
CA LEU A 63 -16.74 8.29 14.17
C LEU A 63 -16.76 6.92 13.46
N PRO A 64 -17.63 6.73 12.45
CA PRO A 64 -17.56 5.59 11.54
C PRO A 64 -16.19 5.48 10.85
N GLN A 65 -15.69 4.26 10.62
CA GLN A 65 -14.33 3.99 10.10
C GLN A 65 -13.95 4.84 8.87
N ARG A 66 -14.83 4.94 7.87
CA ARG A 66 -14.58 5.77 6.68
C ARG A 66 -14.43 7.27 6.98
N GLN A 67 -15.19 7.78 7.95
CA GLN A 67 -15.10 9.18 8.38
C GLN A 67 -13.86 9.41 9.25
N GLN A 68 -13.45 8.40 10.02
CA GLN A 68 -12.20 8.43 10.77
C GLN A 68 -10.99 8.53 9.83
N GLU A 69 -10.90 7.67 8.82
CA GLU A 69 -9.83 7.71 7.81
C GLU A 69 -9.82 9.04 7.03
N GLY A 70 -11.00 9.59 6.73
CA GLY A 70 -11.13 10.92 6.14
C GLY A 70 -10.65 12.06 7.05
N LEU A 71 -10.99 12.00 8.34
CA LEU A 71 -10.51 12.96 9.34
C LEU A 71 -8.99 12.87 9.49
N GLU A 72 -8.44 11.65 9.54
CA GLU A 72 -6.99 11.41 9.58
C GLU A 72 -6.28 11.99 8.38
N THR A 73 -6.86 11.84 7.17
CA THR A 73 -6.35 12.47 5.95
C THR A 73 -6.27 13.99 6.08
N VAL A 74 -7.34 14.63 6.56
CA VAL A 74 -7.41 16.09 6.72
C VAL A 74 -6.40 16.58 7.76
N ILE A 75 -6.36 15.94 8.92
CA ILE A 75 -5.41 16.27 10.00
C ILE A 75 -3.97 16.09 9.51
N GLY A 76 -3.68 14.99 8.80
CA GLY A 76 -2.38 14.73 8.20
C GLY A 76 -1.97 15.80 7.19
N ALA A 77 -2.88 16.19 6.29
CA ALA A 77 -2.64 17.25 5.31
C ALA A 77 -2.37 18.62 5.97
N VAL A 78 -3.18 19.00 6.96
CA VAL A 78 -2.98 20.24 7.74
C VAL A 78 -1.65 20.21 8.47
N ALA A 79 -1.30 19.09 9.11
CA ALA A 79 -0.03 18.92 9.80
C ALA A 79 1.15 19.08 8.83
N VAL A 80 1.12 18.46 7.64
CA VAL A 80 2.17 18.60 6.63
C VAL A 80 2.37 20.05 6.21
N VAL A 81 1.28 20.78 5.91
CA VAL A 81 1.36 22.20 5.52
C VAL A 81 1.98 23.04 6.63
N MET A 82 1.52 22.83 7.86
CA MET A 82 1.94 23.60 9.02
C MET A 82 3.40 23.32 9.42
N VAL A 83 3.82 22.04 9.42
CA VAL A 83 5.24 21.66 9.62
C VAL A 83 6.11 22.29 8.53
N THR A 84 5.69 22.23 7.27
CA THR A 84 6.47 22.79 6.16
C THR A 84 6.63 24.29 6.29
N TYR A 85 5.53 25.00 6.58
CA TYR A 85 5.54 26.44 6.82
C TYR A 85 6.53 26.80 7.93
N MET A 86 6.44 26.11 9.06
CA MET A 86 7.26 26.35 10.23
C MET A 86 8.76 26.06 9.98
N VAL A 87 9.08 24.95 9.32
CA VAL A 87 10.45 24.58 8.92
C VAL A 87 11.07 25.66 8.02
N VAL A 88 10.31 26.19 7.07
CA VAL A 88 10.75 27.27 6.18
C VAL A 88 10.88 28.60 6.95
N TRP A 89 9.91 28.93 7.79
CA TRP A 89 9.87 30.17 8.55
C TRP A 89 11.05 30.30 9.51
N MET A 90 11.35 29.26 10.28
CA MET A 90 12.49 29.28 11.22
C MET A 90 13.84 29.30 10.54
N LYS A 91 13.99 28.65 9.37
CA LYS A 91 15.22 28.76 8.60
C LYS A 91 15.55 30.22 8.28
N GLN A 92 14.52 31.03 7.99
CA GLN A 92 14.66 32.44 7.66
C GLN A 92 14.85 33.31 8.90
N HIS A 93 14.15 33.03 10.02
CA HIS A 93 14.10 33.92 11.18
C HIS A 93 14.98 33.50 12.37
N SER A 94 15.65 32.34 12.33
CA SER A 94 16.42 31.79 13.48
C SER A 94 17.58 32.67 13.99
N ARG A 95 18.07 33.64 13.22
CA ARG A 95 19.17 34.54 13.62
C ARG A 95 18.69 35.73 14.45
N ASP A 96 17.46 36.18 14.22
CA ASP A 96 16.89 37.38 14.85
C ASP A 96 15.95 37.07 16.03
N LEU A 97 15.54 35.81 16.17
CA LEU A 97 14.60 35.32 17.19
C LEU A 97 14.99 35.74 18.62
N LYS A 98 16.28 35.64 18.95
CA LYS A 98 16.79 36.04 20.28
C LYS A 98 16.62 37.55 20.51
N GLY A 99 16.94 38.38 19.51
CA GLY A 99 16.84 39.84 19.60
C GLY A 99 15.40 40.32 19.69
N GLN A 100 14.50 39.72 18.90
CA GLN A 100 13.07 40.05 18.92
C GLN A 100 12.40 39.68 20.24
N LEU A 101 12.74 38.51 20.82
CA LEU A 101 12.24 38.09 22.13
C LEU A 101 12.80 38.96 23.27
N GLU A 102 14.09 39.32 23.23
CA GLU A 102 14.68 40.24 24.21
C GLU A 102 14.04 41.65 24.13
N GLN A 103 13.71 42.12 22.93
CA GLN A 103 13.07 43.42 22.71
C GLN A 103 11.58 43.42 23.14
N ALA A 104 10.83 42.35 22.84
CA ALA A 104 9.44 42.19 23.27
C ALA A 104 9.32 42.03 24.80
N ALA A 105 10.25 41.28 25.42
CA ALA A 105 10.34 41.17 26.87
C ALA A 105 10.67 42.52 27.51
N GLY A 106 11.63 43.28 26.94
CA GLY A 106 11.95 44.64 27.37
C GLY A 106 10.74 45.58 27.37
N GLY A 107 9.91 45.51 26.32
CA GLY A 107 8.67 46.31 26.20
C GLY A 107 7.59 45.95 27.22
N ALA A 108 7.37 44.66 27.49
CA ALA A 108 6.37 44.19 28.46
C ALA A 108 6.72 44.61 29.91
N LEU A 109 8.00 44.76 30.23
CA LEU A 109 8.45 45.18 31.56
C LEU A 109 8.43 46.69 31.78
N ALA A 110 8.45 47.49 30.71
CA ALA A 110 8.15 48.92 30.81
C ALA A 110 6.72 49.17 31.36
N GLN A 111 5.81 48.20 31.21
CA GLN A 111 4.43 48.24 31.74
C GLN A 111 4.25 47.60 33.13
N GLY A 112 5.31 47.06 33.74
CA GLY A 112 5.38 46.78 35.19
C GLY A 112 4.54 45.62 35.77
N SER A 113 3.72 44.91 35.00
CA SER A 113 2.79 43.91 35.57
C SER A 113 3.31 42.47 35.47
N ALA A 114 3.50 41.80 36.62
CA ALA A 114 3.79 40.36 36.68
C ALA A 114 2.72 39.51 35.98
N MET A 115 1.49 40.03 35.88
CA MET A 115 0.39 39.43 35.13
C MET A 115 0.64 39.47 33.61
N ALA A 116 1.26 40.53 33.09
CA ALA A 116 1.61 40.62 31.66
C ALA A 116 2.64 39.56 31.26
N LEU A 117 3.60 39.26 32.15
CA LEU A 117 4.57 38.19 31.95
C LEU A 117 3.95 36.79 32.01
N ALA A 118 2.99 36.60 32.93
CA ALA A 118 2.22 35.36 33.00
C ALA A 118 1.39 35.12 31.74
N VAL A 119 0.71 36.16 31.24
CA VAL A 119 -0.08 36.12 30.01
C VAL A 119 0.83 35.91 28.79
N MET A 120 1.97 36.58 28.71
CA MET A 120 2.93 36.37 27.62
C MET A 120 3.44 34.93 27.59
N ALA A 121 3.87 34.39 28.74
CA ALA A 121 4.32 33.01 28.84
C ALA A 121 3.20 32.01 28.54
N PHE A 122 1.99 32.28 29.04
CA PHE A 122 0.80 31.50 28.73
C PHE A 122 0.51 31.48 27.24
N LEU A 123 0.42 32.62 26.56
CA LEU A 123 0.11 32.71 25.14
C LEU A 123 1.20 32.07 24.27
N ALA A 124 2.47 32.25 24.64
CA ALA A 124 3.59 31.62 23.95
C ALA A 124 3.50 30.09 24.07
N VAL A 125 3.38 29.55 25.29
CA VAL A 125 3.29 28.10 25.50
C VAL A 125 2.00 27.52 24.93
N LEU A 126 0.88 28.25 25.01
CA LEU A 126 -0.40 27.82 24.45
C LEU A 126 -0.30 27.68 22.93
N ARG A 127 0.29 28.66 22.24
CA ARG A 127 0.52 28.58 20.80
C ARG A 127 1.36 27.35 20.47
N GLU A 128 2.58 27.27 20.99
CA GLU A 128 3.50 26.15 20.69
C GLU A 128 2.89 24.79 21.10
N GLY A 129 2.14 24.76 22.21
CA GLY A 129 1.46 23.57 22.71
C GLY A 129 0.29 23.12 21.83
N LEU A 130 -0.48 24.03 21.24
CA LEU A 130 -1.52 23.71 20.25
C LEU A 130 -0.91 23.17 18.97
N GLU A 131 0.19 23.77 18.49
CA GLU A 131 0.94 23.26 17.33
C GLU A 131 1.45 21.84 17.62
N THR A 132 2.03 21.62 18.82
CA THR A 132 2.47 20.30 19.30
C THR A 132 1.33 19.29 19.33
N ALA A 133 0.17 19.66 19.87
CA ALA A 133 -0.97 18.76 20.00
C ALA A 133 -1.46 18.26 18.62
N VAL A 134 -1.57 19.16 17.64
CA VAL A 134 -1.97 18.80 16.26
C VAL A 134 -0.94 17.85 15.62
N PHE A 135 0.36 18.14 15.77
CA PHE A 135 1.41 17.29 15.21
C PHE A 135 1.48 15.92 15.88
N LEU A 136 1.30 15.86 17.20
CA LEU A 136 1.31 14.60 17.94
C LEU A 136 0.10 13.74 17.58
N ILE A 137 -1.09 14.31 17.39
CA ILE A 137 -2.27 13.56 16.92
C ILE A 137 -1.99 12.96 15.53
N ALA A 138 -1.50 13.76 14.58
CA ALA A 138 -1.15 13.27 13.25
C ALA A 138 -0.09 12.14 13.31
N ALA A 139 0.93 12.31 14.15
CA ALA A 139 1.99 11.32 14.33
C ALA A 139 1.52 10.06 15.09
N PHE A 140 0.56 10.17 16.00
CA PHE A 140 -0.04 9.04 16.72
C PHE A 140 -0.90 8.20 15.79
N ASN A 141 -1.70 8.84 14.93
CA ASN A 141 -2.53 8.15 13.93
C ASN A 141 -1.66 7.45 12.87
N ALA A 142 -0.52 8.05 12.49
CA ALA A 142 0.44 7.43 11.58
C ALA A 142 1.28 6.31 12.20
N SER A 143 1.21 6.08 13.52
CA SER A 143 2.06 5.12 14.23
C SER A 143 1.33 3.80 14.53
N ASN A 144 1.97 2.67 14.23
CA ASN A 144 1.46 1.31 14.55
C ASN A 144 1.26 1.04 16.06
N SER A 145 1.78 1.89 16.96
CA SER A 145 1.63 1.75 18.41
C SER A 145 1.60 3.11 19.10
N SER A 146 0.42 3.56 19.49
CA SER A 146 0.18 4.85 20.15
C SER A 146 0.96 5.00 21.46
N GLY A 147 1.09 3.92 22.25
CA GLY A 147 1.84 3.95 23.51
C GLY A 147 3.33 4.26 23.32
N THR A 148 3.96 3.66 22.31
CA THR A 148 5.37 3.96 22.00
C THR A 148 5.54 5.38 21.47
N ALA A 149 4.57 5.87 20.69
CA ALA A 149 4.56 7.23 20.18
C ALA A 149 4.46 8.27 21.31
N ALA A 150 3.61 8.04 22.32
CA ALA A 150 3.48 8.88 23.51
C ALA A 150 4.77 8.94 24.33
N ILE A 151 5.44 7.81 24.55
CA ILE A 151 6.75 7.77 25.24
C ILE A 151 7.78 8.61 24.49
N GLY A 152 7.80 8.53 23.15
CA GLY A 152 8.68 9.35 22.32
C GLY A 152 8.46 10.84 22.56
N ALA A 153 7.21 11.31 22.50
CA ALA A 153 6.85 12.70 22.75
C ALA A 153 7.27 13.18 24.14
N LEU A 154 6.98 12.39 25.18
CA LEU A 154 7.35 12.70 26.57
C LEU A 154 8.86 12.83 26.74
N LEU A 155 9.65 11.91 26.15
CA LEU A 155 11.11 12.00 26.18
C LEU A 155 11.62 13.25 25.47
N GLY A 156 11.01 13.63 24.35
CA GLY A 156 11.36 14.85 23.62
C GLY A 156 11.17 16.10 24.48
N VAL A 157 10.00 16.24 25.10
CA VAL A 157 9.67 17.34 26.01
C VAL A 157 10.59 17.34 27.24
N LEU A 158 10.91 16.18 27.81
CA LEU A 158 11.79 16.10 28.97
C LEU A 158 13.21 16.59 28.63
N VAL A 159 13.73 16.18 27.48
CA VAL A 159 15.03 16.64 26.98
C VAL A 159 15.00 18.14 26.67
N SER A 160 13.90 18.65 26.12
CA SER A 160 13.78 20.07 25.81
C SER A 160 13.76 20.94 27.08
N VAL A 161 13.06 20.50 28.13
CA VAL A 161 13.07 21.14 29.45
C VAL A 161 14.48 21.13 30.06
N ALA A 162 15.19 20.00 29.97
CA ALA A 162 16.57 19.90 30.44
C ALA A 162 17.51 20.86 29.70
N LEU A 163 17.38 20.97 28.38
CA LEU A 163 18.13 21.92 27.56
C LEU A 163 17.79 23.37 27.90
N GLY A 164 16.50 23.71 28.01
CA GLY A 164 16.04 25.05 28.40
C GLY A 164 16.55 25.47 29.78
N TYR A 165 16.53 24.55 30.75
CA TYR A 165 17.12 24.76 32.07
C TYR A 165 18.64 24.96 32.00
N GLY A 166 19.35 24.17 31.19
CA GLY A 166 20.78 24.32 30.95
C GLY A 166 21.16 25.68 30.34
N ILE A 167 20.32 26.21 29.46
CA ILE A 167 20.46 27.55 28.87
C ILE A 167 20.18 28.63 29.92
N TYR A 168 19.11 28.50 30.72
CA TYR A 168 18.79 29.42 31.83
C TYR A 168 19.95 29.53 32.85
N ARG A 169 20.63 28.41 33.14
CA ARG A 169 21.78 28.39 34.05
C ARG A 169 23.07 28.91 33.42
N GLY A 170 23.08 29.22 32.12
CA GLY A 170 24.23 29.71 31.37
C GLY A 170 25.28 28.64 31.03
N GLY A 171 25.00 27.37 31.31
CA GLY A 171 25.93 26.25 31.13
C GLY A 171 25.94 25.67 29.70
N VAL A 172 24.90 25.93 28.91
CA VAL A 172 24.76 25.37 27.55
C VAL A 172 24.79 26.49 26.50
N ARG A 173 25.85 26.53 25.69
CA ARG A 173 25.97 27.42 24.52
C ARG A 173 25.55 26.65 23.25
N LEU A 174 24.26 26.64 22.97
CA LEU A 174 23.70 25.91 21.83
C LEU A 174 23.68 26.80 20.58
N ASN A 175 24.26 26.33 19.47
CA ASN A 175 24.12 27.02 18.18
C ASN A 175 22.74 26.71 17.59
N LEU A 176 21.77 27.59 17.86
CA LEU A 176 20.37 27.43 17.47
C LEU A 176 20.21 27.18 15.96
N SER A 177 20.96 27.88 15.12
CA SER A 177 20.90 27.70 13.67
C SER A 177 21.33 26.30 13.23
N ARG A 178 22.36 25.71 13.87
CA ARG A 178 22.79 24.32 13.56
C ARG A 178 21.78 23.30 14.08
N PHE A 179 21.28 23.52 15.29
CA PHE A 179 20.27 22.65 15.90
C PHE A 179 19.00 22.60 15.05
N PHE A 180 18.41 23.75 14.72
CA PHE A 180 17.20 23.82 13.91
C PHE A 180 17.39 23.33 12.47
N ARG A 181 18.59 23.47 11.90
CA ARG A 181 18.88 22.87 10.58
C ARG A 181 18.92 21.34 10.65
N ALA A 182 19.55 20.77 11.69
CA ALA A 182 19.60 19.33 11.88
C ALA A 182 18.21 18.75 12.16
N THR A 183 17.46 19.34 13.10
CA THR A 183 16.10 18.90 13.40
C THR A 183 15.13 19.16 12.25
N GLY A 184 15.31 20.24 11.48
CA GLY A 184 14.52 20.53 10.28
C GLY A 184 14.67 19.51 9.16
N VAL A 185 15.88 18.94 8.96
CA VAL A 185 16.09 17.82 8.03
C VAL A 185 15.32 16.59 8.49
N VAL A 186 15.40 16.28 9.78
CA VAL A 186 14.68 15.12 10.34
C VAL A 186 13.17 15.32 10.23
N LEU A 187 12.66 16.52 10.50
CA LEU A 187 11.24 16.83 10.34
C LEU A 187 10.77 16.80 8.88
N ALA A 188 11.60 17.20 7.92
CA ALA A 188 11.26 17.04 6.50
C ALA A 188 11.06 15.56 6.13
N LEU A 189 11.88 14.66 6.68
CA LEU A 189 11.73 13.22 6.50
C LEU A 189 10.45 12.68 7.17
N VAL A 190 10.18 13.10 8.40
CA VAL A 190 8.97 12.71 9.13
C VAL A 190 7.70 13.21 8.43
N ALA A 191 7.71 14.46 7.98
CA ALA A 191 6.58 15.04 7.24
C ALA A 191 6.37 14.36 5.88
N ALA A 192 7.44 13.91 5.21
CA ALA A 192 7.31 13.07 4.03
C ALA A 192 6.61 11.74 4.36
N GLY A 193 6.90 11.15 5.52
CA GLY A 193 6.17 9.99 6.03
C GLY A 193 4.69 10.28 6.29
N LEU A 194 4.37 11.45 6.86
CA LEU A 194 2.98 11.88 7.05
C LEU A 194 2.24 12.08 5.71
N VAL A 195 2.93 12.52 4.65
CA VAL A 195 2.35 12.58 3.29
C VAL A 195 1.97 11.18 2.81
N VAL A 196 2.82 10.18 3.01
CA VAL A 196 2.51 8.78 2.66
C VAL A 196 1.27 8.32 3.42
N THR A 197 1.24 8.51 4.74
CA THR A 197 0.08 8.14 5.57
C THR A 197 -1.19 8.87 5.12
N ALA A 198 -1.12 10.16 4.82
CA ALA A 198 -2.30 10.92 4.36
C ALA A 198 -2.81 10.44 2.99
N LEU A 199 -1.91 10.04 2.09
CA LEU A 199 -2.29 9.44 0.80
C LEU A 199 -2.91 8.05 0.98
N HIS A 200 -2.42 7.30 1.97
CA HIS A 200 -2.94 5.99 2.34
C HIS A 200 -4.37 6.09 2.90
N THR A 201 -4.57 6.90 3.93
CA THR A 201 -5.90 7.09 4.54
C THR A 201 -6.88 7.80 3.59
N ALA A 202 -6.39 8.61 2.64
CA ALA A 202 -7.22 9.16 1.57
C ALA A 202 -7.75 8.07 0.63
N HIS A 203 -6.99 6.99 0.43
CA HIS A 203 -7.45 5.84 -0.34
C HIS A 203 -8.49 5.03 0.44
N GLU A 204 -8.23 4.75 1.72
CA GLU A 204 -9.16 4.01 2.58
C GLU A 204 -10.51 4.74 2.74
N ALA A 205 -10.47 6.08 2.90
CA ALA A 205 -11.65 6.94 2.87
C ALA A 205 -12.37 6.98 1.50
N GLY A 206 -11.75 6.43 0.45
CA GLY A 206 -12.24 6.40 -0.92
C GLY A 206 -12.18 7.74 -1.64
N TRP A 207 -11.36 8.69 -1.18
CA TRP A 207 -11.14 9.99 -1.81
C TRP A 207 -10.12 9.92 -2.96
N LEU A 208 -9.15 9.01 -2.87
CA LEU A 208 -8.06 8.90 -3.84
C LEU A 208 -7.82 7.44 -4.28
N ASN A 209 -8.29 7.07 -5.48
CA ASN A 209 -8.14 5.72 -6.03
C ASN A 209 -7.14 5.64 -7.20
N ILE A 210 -6.40 6.72 -7.46
CA ILE A 210 -5.46 6.82 -8.58
C ILE A 210 -4.09 6.31 -8.14
N GLY A 211 -3.43 5.51 -8.98
CA GLY A 211 -2.05 5.09 -8.75
C GLY A 211 -1.87 4.05 -7.63
N GLN A 212 -2.93 3.29 -7.32
CA GLN A 212 -2.95 2.27 -6.24
C GLN A 212 -2.20 0.96 -6.57
N GLN A 213 -1.43 0.96 -7.66
CA GLN A 213 -0.60 -0.18 -8.04
C GLN A 213 0.65 -0.22 -7.16
N GLN A 214 1.12 -1.43 -6.84
CA GLN A 214 2.36 -1.61 -6.08
C GLN A 214 3.54 -1.04 -6.88
N ALA A 215 4.33 -0.14 -6.27
CA ALA A 215 5.45 0.51 -6.95
C ALA A 215 6.71 -0.35 -6.92
N LEU A 216 7.05 -0.83 -5.72
CA LEU A 216 8.27 -1.57 -5.42
C LEU A 216 7.92 -2.70 -4.45
N ASP A 217 8.62 -3.82 -4.55
CA ASP A 217 8.65 -4.82 -3.48
C ASP A 217 9.95 -4.63 -2.70
N LEU A 218 9.85 -3.96 -1.56
CA LEU A 218 10.98 -3.73 -0.65
C LEU A 218 11.07 -4.81 0.43
N SER A 219 10.28 -5.90 0.36
CA SER A 219 10.29 -6.97 1.36
C SER A 219 11.66 -7.60 1.59
N GLY A 220 12.53 -7.61 0.56
CA GLY A 220 13.92 -8.08 0.68
C GLY A 220 14.88 -7.12 1.41
N VAL A 221 14.57 -5.82 1.47
CA VAL A 221 15.39 -4.78 2.13
C VAL A 221 14.78 -4.38 3.49
N VAL A 222 13.47 -4.48 3.61
CA VAL A 222 12.65 -4.17 4.78
C VAL A 222 12.14 -5.49 5.36
N ALA A 223 13.05 -6.29 5.91
CA ALA A 223 12.69 -7.52 6.60
C ALA A 223 11.86 -7.19 7.86
N PRO A 224 10.65 -7.77 8.03
CA PRO A 224 9.79 -7.52 9.18
C PRO A 224 10.53 -7.79 10.51
N GLY A 225 10.49 -6.84 11.44
CA GLY A 225 11.09 -6.98 12.78
C GLY A 225 12.53 -6.49 12.92
N SER A 226 13.16 -5.93 11.88
CA SER A 226 14.51 -5.36 11.97
C SER A 226 14.51 -3.89 12.43
N VAL A 227 15.58 -3.44 13.11
CA VAL A 227 15.76 -2.02 13.46
C VAL A 227 15.74 -1.13 12.22
N ARG A 228 16.23 -1.65 11.09
CA ARG A 228 16.21 -0.97 9.79
C ARG A 228 14.80 -0.81 9.25
N SER A 229 13.94 -1.84 9.34
CA SER A 229 12.53 -1.71 8.94
C SER A 229 11.78 -0.76 9.86
N SER A 230 12.06 -0.76 11.17
CA SER A 230 11.46 0.19 12.10
C SER A 230 11.88 1.64 11.80
N LEU A 231 13.12 1.87 11.34
CA LEU A 231 13.58 3.19 10.91
C LEU A 231 12.98 3.60 9.55
N LEU A 232 12.97 2.71 8.56
CA LEU A 232 12.42 2.99 7.23
C LEU A 232 10.91 3.22 7.28
N THR A 233 10.18 2.36 7.98
CA THR A 233 8.72 2.47 8.11
C THR A 233 8.33 3.53 9.14
N GLY A 234 9.06 3.65 10.25
CA GLY A 234 8.71 4.58 11.34
C GLY A 234 9.24 6.01 11.21
N VAL A 235 10.33 6.24 10.46
CA VAL A 235 10.88 7.60 10.23
C VAL A 235 10.55 8.12 8.86
N LEU A 236 10.60 7.26 7.83
CA LEU A 236 10.36 7.68 6.44
C LEU A 236 8.93 7.41 5.98
N GLY A 237 8.13 6.68 6.77
CA GLY A 237 6.76 6.28 6.40
C GLY A 237 6.72 5.27 5.24
N ILE A 238 7.87 4.71 4.83
CA ILE A 238 7.94 3.81 3.68
C ILE A 238 7.51 2.41 4.12
N GLN A 239 6.36 1.98 3.60
CA GLN A 239 5.87 0.62 3.81
C GLN A 239 6.74 -0.41 3.07
N PRO A 240 6.74 -1.70 3.47
CA PRO A 240 7.45 -2.77 2.74
C PRO A 240 6.96 -2.95 1.30
N LYS A 241 5.70 -2.59 1.02
CA LYS A 241 5.07 -2.63 -0.30
C LYS A 241 4.47 -1.25 -0.62
N PRO A 242 5.30 -0.23 -0.92
CA PRO A 242 4.81 1.11 -1.15
C PRO A 242 4.00 1.16 -2.46
N VAL A 243 2.94 1.94 -2.44
CA VAL A 243 2.09 2.20 -3.60
C VAL A 243 2.68 3.32 -4.45
N VAL A 244 2.43 3.34 -5.78
CA VAL A 244 3.00 4.36 -6.69
C VAL A 244 2.65 5.78 -6.25
N ILE A 245 1.39 6.04 -5.89
CA ILE A 245 0.97 7.38 -5.48
C ILE A 245 1.66 7.83 -4.19
N GLU A 246 1.83 6.92 -3.22
CA GLU A 246 2.53 7.17 -1.97
C GLU A 246 4.00 7.52 -2.20
N LEU A 247 4.70 6.74 -3.03
CA LEU A 247 6.11 6.97 -3.35
C LEU A 247 6.33 8.28 -4.10
N VAL A 248 5.47 8.57 -5.08
CA VAL A 248 5.53 9.82 -5.85
C VAL A 248 5.25 11.01 -4.93
N GLY A 249 4.24 10.92 -4.07
CA GLY A 249 3.93 11.95 -3.08
C GLY A 249 5.09 12.20 -2.12
N TRP A 250 5.72 11.13 -1.62
CA TRP A 250 6.90 11.20 -0.77
C TRP A 250 8.06 11.94 -1.44
N LEU A 251 8.39 11.60 -2.68
CA LEU A 251 9.47 12.25 -3.45
C LEU A 251 9.14 13.71 -3.77
N LEU A 252 7.91 13.99 -4.23
CA LEU A 252 7.45 15.34 -4.56
C LEU A 252 7.44 16.27 -3.35
N TYR A 253 7.22 15.74 -2.16
CA TYR A 253 7.31 16.52 -0.93
C TYR A 253 8.75 16.65 -0.43
N LEU A 254 9.47 15.53 -0.30
CA LEU A 254 10.76 15.51 0.38
C LEU A 254 11.83 16.27 -0.40
N ILE A 255 11.91 16.11 -1.73
CA ILE A 255 12.98 16.70 -2.53
C ILE A 255 12.93 18.24 -2.45
N PRO A 256 11.79 18.92 -2.69
CA PRO A 256 11.72 20.37 -2.58
C PRO A 256 11.96 20.88 -1.16
N VAL A 257 11.35 20.25 -0.14
CA VAL A 257 11.49 20.71 1.25
C VAL A 257 12.93 20.53 1.73
N LEU A 258 13.56 19.39 1.44
CA LEU A 258 14.95 19.15 1.82
C LEU A 258 15.90 20.10 1.07
N ALA A 259 15.63 20.38 -0.21
CA ALA A 259 16.36 21.39 -0.97
C ALA A 259 16.25 22.76 -0.29
N ILE A 260 15.05 23.17 0.16
CA ILE A 260 14.85 24.43 0.89
C ILE A 260 15.60 24.41 2.22
N VAL A 261 15.49 23.35 3.04
CA VAL A 261 16.15 23.27 4.36
C VAL A 261 17.66 23.29 4.24
N LEU A 262 18.21 22.52 3.29
CA LEU A 262 19.65 22.40 3.09
C LEU A 262 20.23 23.56 2.27
N TRP A 263 19.40 24.38 1.61
CA TRP A 263 19.88 25.48 0.77
C TRP A 263 20.85 26.38 1.55
N PRO A 264 22.13 26.46 1.18
CA PRO A 264 23.10 27.23 1.92
C PRO A 264 22.78 28.72 1.83
N GLN A 265 22.78 29.43 2.96
CA GLN A 265 22.49 30.88 3.02
C GLN A 265 23.55 31.75 2.32
N ASN A 266 24.70 31.17 1.94
CA ASN A 266 25.88 31.90 1.47
C ASN A 266 26.41 31.39 0.12
N TRP A 267 25.63 30.61 -0.64
CA TRP A 267 26.10 30.16 -1.94
C TRP A 267 26.09 31.31 -2.95
N PRO A 268 27.20 31.56 -3.68
CA PRO A 268 27.14 32.44 -4.84
C PRO A 268 26.08 31.87 -5.77
N THR A 269 25.15 32.70 -6.23
CA THR A 269 24.09 32.30 -7.15
C THR A 269 24.74 31.54 -8.31
N PRO A 270 24.49 30.22 -8.46
CA PRO A 270 25.15 29.45 -9.50
C PRO A 270 24.76 30.07 -10.84
N SER A 271 25.74 30.26 -11.73
CA SER A 271 25.45 30.80 -13.05
C SER A 271 24.36 29.95 -13.72
N ARG A 272 23.42 30.60 -14.42
CA ARG A 272 22.31 29.91 -15.12
C ARG A 272 22.81 28.77 -16.03
N ALA A 273 24.07 28.86 -16.50
CA ALA A 273 24.75 27.84 -17.28
C ALA A 273 25.13 26.57 -16.50
N ALA A 274 25.55 26.69 -15.23
CA ALA A 274 25.88 25.54 -14.39
C ALA A 274 24.61 24.74 -14.04
N VAL A 275 23.52 25.44 -13.70
CA VAL A 275 22.22 24.83 -13.41
C VAL A 275 21.62 24.14 -14.64
N ALA A 276 21.78 24.73 -15.84
CA ALA A 276 21.31 24.09 -17.05
C ALA A 276 22.09 22.82 -17.42
N ARG A 277 23.41 22.81 -17.20
CA ARG A 277 24.25 21.63 -17.48
C ARG A 277 23.93 20.47 -16.53
N THR A 278 23.70 20.75 -15.25
CA THR A 278 23.32 19.71 -14.28
C THR A 278 21.91 19.18 -14.55
N ALA A 279 20.96 20.04 -14.90
CA ALA A 279 19.61 19.63 -15.28
C ALA A 279 19.59 18.75 -16.55
N LEU A 280 20.37 19.11 -17.57
CA LEU A 280 20.54 18.29 -18.78
C LEU A 280 21.24 16.96 -18.49
N GLY A 281 22.29 16.96 -17.66
CA GLY A 281 22.99 15.73 -17.26
C GLY A 281 22.09 14.78 -16.48
N ALA A 282 21.29 15.31 -15.54
CA ALA A 282 20.28 14.53 -14.82
C ALA A 282 19.20 13.99 -15.76
N GLY A 283 18.73 14.80 -16.72
CA GLY A 283 17.77 14.36 -17.74
C GLY A 283 18.28 13.23 -18.61
N VAL A 284 19.53 13.30 -19.06
CA VAL A 284 20.18 12.21 -19.83
C VAL A 284 20.32 10.95 -18.99
N GLY A 285 20.75 11.07 -17.73
CA GLY A 285 20.87 9.93 -16.81
C GLY A 285 19.52 9.23 -16.58
N LEU A 286 18.45 9.99 -16.37
CA LEU A 286 17.10 9.47 -16.21
C LEU A 286 16.57 8.81 -17.49
N ALA A 287 16.87 9.37 -18.67
CA ALA A 287 16.48 8.79 -19.96
C ALA A 287 17.20 7.46 -20.23
N VAL A 288 18.51 7.38 -19.94
CA VAL A 288 19.26 6.13 -20.07
C VAL A 288 18.74 5.07 -19.10
N ALA A 289 18.47 5.43 -17.85
CA ALA A 289 17.88 4.52 -16.87
C ALA A 289 16.49 4.01 -17.33
N ALA A 290 15.65 4.88 -17.91
CA ALA A 290 14.36 4.51 -18.47
C ALA A 290 14.49 3.48 -19.60
N VAL A 291 15.41 3.71 -20.54
CA VAL A 291 15.65 2.81 -21.68
C VAL A 291 16.22 1.47 -21.22
N VAL A 292 17.20 1.48 -20.31
CA VAL A 292 17.77 0.24 -19.78
C VAL A 292 16.69 -0.59 -19.08
N LEU A 293 15.87 0.03 -18.23
CA LEU A 293 14.78 -0.66 -17.55
C LEU A 293 13.73 -1.21 -18.53
N ALA A 294 13.38 -0.47 -19.58
CA ALA A 294 12.46 -0.93 -20.61
C ALA A 294 12.99 -2.13 -21.41
N VAL A 295 14.31 -2.21 -21.62
CA VAL A 295 14.95 -3.27 -22.42
C VAL A 295 15.31 -4.50 -21.59
N THR A 296 15.72 -4.33 -20.34
CA THR A 296 16.19 -5.43 -19.48
C THR A 296 15.11 -5.99 -18.56
N ALA A 297 13.91 -5.40 -18.54
CA ALA A 297 12.81 -5.94 -17.75
C ALA A 297 12.47 -7.36 -18.25
N PRO A 298 12.45 -8.38 -17.37
CA PRO A 298 12.12 -9.74 -17.77
C PRO A 298 10.70 -9.80 -18.33
N SER A 299 10.56 -10.28 -19.56
CA SER A 299 9.28 -10.49 -20.23
C SER A 299 8.56 -11.72 -19.67
N ALA A 300 7.23 -11.65 -19.52
CA ALA A 300 6.40 -12.70 -18.92
C ALA A 300 6.48 -14.08 -19.63
N SER A 301 7.09 -14.16 -20.81
CA SER A 301 7.22 -15.36 -21.63
C SER A 301 8.24 -16.41 -21.15
N SER A 302 8.93 -16.17 -20.02
CA SER A 302 9.94 -17.09 -19.46
C SER A 302 9.45 -17.97 -18.29
N TYR A 303 8.15 -18.01 -18.02
CA TYR A 303 7.64 -18.86 -16.94
C TYR A 303 7.42 -20.31 -17.43
N PRO A 304 7.94 -21.32 -16.70
CA PRO A 304 7.76 -22.73 -17.08
C PRO A 304 6.28 -23.12 -17.07
N ASP A 305 5.91 -24.16 -17.81
CA ASP A 305 4.56 -24.72 -17.81
C ASP A 305 4.12 -25.21 -16.41
N PRO A 306 2.81 -25.26 -16.09
CA PRO A 306 2.33 -25.76 -14.82
C PRO A 306 2.74 -27.22 -14.58
N PRO A 307 2.92 -27.62 -13.30
CA PRO A 307 3.26 -29.00 -12.96
C PRO A 307 2.17 -29.96 -13.42
N ALA A 308 2.55 -31.22 -13.67
CA ALA A 308 1.62 -32.27 -14.08
C ALA A 308 0.51 -32.44 -13.03
N LEU A 309 -0.76 -32.37 -13.47
CA LEU A 309 -1.93 -32.46 -12.62
C LEU A 309 -2.16 -33.92 -12.18
N GLN A 310 -2.04 -34.20 -10.88
CA GLN A 310 -2.30 -35.52 -10.31
C GLN A 310 -3.56 -35.50 -9.44
N ALA A 311 -4.58 -36.28 -9.84
CA ALA A 311 -5.82 -36.45 -9.11
C ALA A 311 -5.85 -37.77 -8.33
N VAL A 312 -6.46 -37.74 -7.14
CA VAL A 312 -6.69 -38.92 -6.28
C VAL A 312 -8.19 -39.20 -6.20
N ARG A 313 -8.56 -40.47 -6.41
CA ARG A 313 -9.93 -40.96 -6.26
C ARG A 313 -10.28 -41.12 -4.78
N ALA A 314 -11.35 -40.48 -4.33
CA ALA A 314 -11.91 -40.70 -3.00
C ALA A 314 -13.14 -41.62 -3.13
N GLY A 315 -13.02 -42.83 -2.57
CA GLY A 315 -14.10 -43.81 -2.50
C GLY A 315 -14.00 -44.93 -3.54
N ALA A 316 -13.99 -46.17 -3.04
CA ALA A 316 -14.38 -47.33 -3.84
C ALA A 316 -15.89 -47.23 -4.06
N ALA A 317 -16.35 -47.39 -5.31
CA ALA A 317 -17.76 -47.66 -5.54
C ALA A 317 -18.10 -48.95 -4.79
N SER A 318 -18.90 -48.87 -3.73
CA SER A 318 -19.49 -50.06 -3.13
C SER A 318 -20.50 -50.60 -4.13
N PRO A 319 -20.26 -51.75 -4.78
CA PRO A 319 -21.25 -52.30 -5.69
C PRO A 319 -22.48 -52.69 -4.88
N VAL A 320 -23.62 -52.07 -5.15
CA VAL A 320 -24.91 -52.45 -4.56
C VAL A 320 -25.41 -53.80 -5.14
N LEU A 321 -24.81 -54.28 -6.24
CA LEU A 321 -25.17 -55.54 -6.90
C LEU A 321 -24.14 -56.66 -6.63
N PRO A 322 -24.57 -57.89 -6.27
CA PRO A 322 -23.68 -58.99 -5.84
C PRO A 322 -22.66 -59.45 -6.90
N ALA A 323 -22.92 -59.20 -8.18
CA ALA A 323 -22.08 -59.68 -9.28
C ALA A 323 -20.76 -58.90 -9.47
N ALA A 324 -20.51 -57.85 -8.69
CA ALA A 324 -19.39 -56.94 -8.89
C ALA A 324 -18.36 -56.96 -7.74
N GLN A 325 -18.28 -58.05 -6.96
CA GLN A 325 -17.34 -58.14 -5.84
C GLN A 325 -15.88 -58.43 -6.22
N ASP A 326 -15.58 -58.80 -7.47
CA ASP A 326 -14.29 -59.44 -7.78
C ASP A 326 -13.26 -58.59 -8.55
N HIS A 327 -13.44 -57.28 -8.64
CA HIS A 327 -12.39 -56.43 -9.21
C HIS A 327 -12.07 -55.31 -8.24
N SER A 328 -10.87 -55.41 -7.68
CA SER A 328 -10.16 -54.36 -6.95
C SER A 328 -10.55 -52.99 -7.50
N ALA A 329 -11.15 -52.17 -6.63
CA ALA A 329 -11.35 -50.76 -6.86
C ALA A 329 -10.08 -50.22 -7.55
N ARG A 330 -10.21 -49.71 -8.78
CA ARG A 330 -9.09 -49.08 -9.48
C ARG A 330 -8.73 -47.81 -8.71
N SER A 331 -7.94 -47.96 -7.65
CA SER A 331 -7.16 -46.92 -7.01
C SER A 331 -5.99 -46.61 -7.94
N GLY A 332 -6.22 -45.75 -8.91
CA GLY A 332 -5.21 -45.31 -9.86
C GLY A 332 -5.21 -43.79 -9.96
N ALA A 333 -4.03 -43.18 -9.96
CA ALA A 333 -3.88 -41.76 -10.24
C ALA A 333 -4.30 -41.49 -11.69
N ALA A 334 -5.32 -40.66 -11.89
CA ALA A 334 -5.71 -40.19 -13.22
C ALA A 334 -4.91 -38.94 -13.58
N THR A 335 -4.59 -38.79 -14.86
CA THR A 335 -4.01 -37.55 -15.38
C THR A 335 -5.15 -36.67 -15.86
N VAL A 336 -5.34 -35.53 -15.19
CA VAL A 336 -6.29 -34.51 -15.61
C VAL A 336 -5.54 -33.47 -16.45
N ARG A 337 -6.11 -32.99 -17.54
CA ARG A 337 -5.52 -31.93 -18.37
C ARG A 337 -6.61 -30.93 -18.71
N ILE A 338 -6.49 -29.71 -18.21
CA ILE A 338 -7.42 -28.63 -18.58
C ILE A 338 -6.84 -27.93 -19.80
N ARG A 339 -7.59 -27.90 -20.92
CA ARG A 339 -7.11 -27.33 -22.19
C ARG A 339 -7.39 -25.84 -22.32
N THR A 340 -8.49 -25.37 -21.77
CA THR A 340 -8.95 -23.99 -21.94
C THR A 340 -9.83 -23.59 -20.77
N VAL A 341 -9.51 -22.49 -20.12
CA VAL A 341 -10.40 -21.77 -19.20
C VAL A 341 -10.65 -20.40 -19.84
N THR A 342 -11.75 -20.29 -20.56
CA THR A 342 -12.29 -18.98 -20.96
C THR A 342 -13.22 -18.51 -19.85
N GLY A 343 -13.35 -17.20 -19.63
CA GLY A 343 -14.11 -16.67 -18.48
C GLY A 343 -15.53 -17.24 -18.31
N THR A 344 -16.13 -17.81 -19.35
CA THR A 344 -17.47 -18.43 -19.37
C THR A 344 -17.48 -19.96 -19.47
N SER A 345 -16.35 -20.63 -19.75
CA SER A 345 -16.32 -22.08 -19.95
C SER A 345 -14.93 -22.67 -19.73
N ALA A 346 -14.89 -23.90 -19.20
CA ALA A 346 -13.65 -24.64 -18.99
C ALA A 346 -13.73 -26.03 -19.63
N THR A 347 -12.70 -26.43 -20.37
CA THR A 347 -12.60 -27.77 -20.97
C THR A 347 -11.60 -28.62 -20.21
N VAL A 348 -12.06 -29.71 -19.62
CA VAL A 348 -11.26 -30.65 -18.82
C VAL A 348 -11.19 -31.99 -19.54
N GLU A 349 -9.98 -32.45 -19.81
CA GLU A 349 -9.68 -33.79 -20.30
C GLU A 349 -9.21 -34.66 -19.13
N VAL A 350 -9.78 -35.86 -18.99
CA VAL A 350 -9.33 -36.83 -17.96
C VAL A 350 -8.86 -38.09 -18.66
N THR A 351 -7.65 -38.54 -18.33
CA THR A 351 -7.05 -39.77 -18.84
C THR A 351 -6.83 -40.74 -17.68
N TRP A 352 -7.52 -41.88 -17.74
CA TRP A 352 -7.40 -42.93 -16.73
C TRP A 352 -6.29 -43.94 -17.09
N PRO A 353 -5.70 -44.60 -16.08
CA PRO A 353 -4.81 -45.73 -16.32
C PRO A 353 -5.50 -46.83 -17.14
N GLY A 354 -4.97 -47.11 -18.33
CA GLY A 354 -5.50 -48.12 -19.26
C GLY A 354 -6.57 -47.62 -20.24
N ALA A 355 -6.92 -46.33 -20.25
CA ALA A 355 -7.77 -45.75 -21.27
C ALA A 355 -6.98 -45.49 -22.58
N THR A 356 -7.59 -45.77 -23.73
CA THR A 356 -6.98 -45.54 -25.05
C THR A 356 -7.15 -44.11 -25.55
N ALA A 357 -8.05 -43.32 -24.96
CA ALA A 357 -8.28 -41.91 -25.31
C ALA A 357 -8.73 -41.09 -24.08
N PRO A 358 -8.41 -39.78 -24.04
CA PRO A 358 -8.89 -38.87 -23.01
C PRO A 358 -10.39 -38.56 -23.18
N THR A 359 -11.11 -38.44 -22.07
CA THR A 359 -12.51 -38.00 -22.06
C THR A 359 -12.55 -36.49 -21.80
N ALA A 360 -13.12 -35.71 -22.72
CA ALA A 360 -13.26 -34.26 -22.60
C ALA A 360 -14.65 -33.87 -22.08
N ALA A 361 -14.69 -33.01 -21.06
CA ALA A 361 -15.91 -32.37 -20.56
C ALA A 361 -15.80 -30.85 -20.73
N THR A 362 -16.88 -30.21 -21.21
CA THR A 362 -16.96 -28.74 -21.32
C THR A 362 -17.92 -28.23 -20.26
N LEU A 363 -17.41 -27.39 -19.37
CA LEU A 363 -18.16 -26.70 -18.33
C LEU A 363 -18.63 -25.35 -18.86
N ASN A 364 -19.87 -24.98 -18.57
CA ASN A 364 -20.37 -23.62 -18.75
C ASN A 364 -20.58 -22.99 -17.38
N ARG A 365 -20.33 -21.68 -17.26
CA ARG A 365 -20.43 -20.92 -16.02
C ARG A 365 -21.79 -21.14 -15.32
N ALA A 366 -21.77 -21.62 -14.08
CA ALA A 366 -22.83 -21.38 -13.11
C ALA A 366 -22.39 -20.20 -12.23
N ASP A 367 -23.23 -19.16 -12.11
CA ASP A 367 -22.98 -18.04 -11.21
C ASP A 367 -23.07 -18.54 -9.76
N SER A 368 -21.92 -18.73 -9.10
CA SER A 368 -21.85 -18.86 -7.66
C SER A 368 -20.89 -17.83 -7.07
N ASP A 369 -21.48 -16.75 -6.54
CA ASP A 369 -20.83 -15.84 -5.61
C ASP A 369 -20.60 -16.58 -4.28
N GLY A 370 -19.38 -17.05 -4.01
CA GLY A 370 -19.17 -17.75 -2.75
C GLY A 370 -17.76 -18.25 -2.42
N THR A 371 -17.11 -17.49 -1.52
CA THR A 371 -16.21 -17.96 -0.44
C THR A 371 -14.91 -18.67 -0.83
N GLY A 372 -13.83 -17.90 -0.98
CA GLY A 372 -12.46 -18.41 -0.88
C GLY A 372 -11.43 -17.47 -1.49
N SER A 373 -10.74 -16.67 -0.67
CA SER A 373 -9.73 -15.66 -1.05
C SER A 373 -10.22 -14.53 -1.99
N PRO A 374 -9.78 -13.27 -1.81
CA PRO A 374 -10.14 -12.18 -2.70
C PRO A 374 -9.68 -12.50 -4.13
N GLY A 375 -10.62 -12.64 -5.07
CA GLY A 375 -10.35 -12.82 -6.50
C GLY A 375 -10.38 -14.25 -7.05
N ALA A 376 -10.60 -15.29 -6.23
CA ALA A 376 -10.81 -16.64 -6.77
C ALA A 376 -12.26 -16.80 -7.29
N ARG A 377 -12.43 -17.54 -8.38
CA ARG A 377 -13.72 -17.84 -9.00
C ARG A 377 -13.95 -19.34 -8.99
N ARG A 378 -15.14 -19.76 -8.58
CA ARG A 378 -15.56 -21.16 -8.61
C ARG A 378 -16.57 -21.37 -9.73
N VAL A 379 -16.41 -22.45 -10.48
CA VAL A 379 -17.33 -22.86 -11.55
C VAL A 379 -17.77 -24.29 -11.27
N ASP A 380 -19.08 -24.47 -11.15
CA ASP A 380 -19.71 -25.76 -10.97
C ASP A 380 -20.61 -26.06 -12.18
N GLY A 381 -20.62 -27.31 -12.66
CA GLY A 381 -21.47 -27.66 -13.79
C GLY A 381 -21.71 -29.16 -13.96
N PRO A 382 -22.84 -29.55 -14.58
CA PRO A 382 -23.08 -30.93 -14.95
C PRO A 382 -22.09 -31.33 -16.05
N VAL A 383 -21.53 -32.53 -15.94
CA VAL A 383 -20.65 -33.11 -16.96
C VAL A 383 -21.07 -34.52 -17.29
N SER A 384 -20.71 -35.01 -18.47
CA SER A 384 -20.83 -36.43 -18.77
C SER A 384 -20.02 -37.23 -17.74
N PRO A 385 -20.57 -38.32 -17.18
CA PRO A 385 -19.85 -39.17 -16.23
C PRO A 385 -18.53 -39.64 -16.85
N ILE A 386 -17.43 -39.44 -16.11
CA ILE A 386 -16.07 -39.66 -16.63
C ILE A 386 -15.58 -41.10 -16.43
N ASP A 387 -16.42 -41.99 -15.92
CA ASP A 387 -16.11 -43.41 -15.71
C ASP A 387 -17.38 -44.24 -15.87
N LEU A 388 -17.43 -45.17 -16.83
CA LEU A 388 -18.40 -46.27 -16.78
C LEU A 388 -17.69 -47.60 -17.01
N PRO A 389 -17.87 -48.60 -16.13
CA PRO A 389 -17.35 -49.94 -16.35
C PRO A 389 -18.10 -50.68 -17.48
N SER A 390 -17.45 -51.72 -18.02
CA SER A 390 -17.93 -52.60 -19.10
C SER A 390 -19.36 -53.14 -18.88
N PRO A 391 -20.08 -53.58 -19.93
CA PRO A 391 -21.46 -54.10 -19.87
C PRO A 391 -21.69 -55.21 -18.83
N ALA A 392 -20.64 -55.96 -18.47
CA ALA A 392 -20.69 -56.98 -17.42
C ALA A 392 -21.01 -56.42 -16.01
N LEU A 393 -20.76 -55.13 -15.75
CA LEU A 393 -21.09 -54.42 -14.51
C LEU A 393 -22.44 -53.67 -14.56
N ARG A 394 -23.12 -53.69 -15.72
CA ARG A 394 -24.42 -53.03 -15.96
C ARG A 394 -25.36 -53.98 -16.72
N PRO A 395 -25.89 -55.02 -16.05
CA PRO A 395 -26.79 -55.97 -16.70
C PRO A 395 -28.04 -55.26 -17.24
N ALA A 396 -28.43 -55.60 -18.47
CA ALA A 396 -29.63 -55.05 -19.11
C ALA A 396 -30.93 -55.48 -18.40
N SER A 397 -30.87 -56.52 -17.57
CA SER A 397 -31.97 -57.02 -16.75
C SER A 397 -31.46 -57.61 -15.44
N LEU A 398 -32.19 -57.38 -14.34
CA LEU A 398 -31.93 -57.96 -13.02
C LEU A 398 -33.00 -58.99 -12.66
N THR A 399 -32.64 -60.03 -11.92
CA THR A 399 -33.64 -60.93 -11.34
C THR A 399 -34.41 -60.24 -10.21
N ALA A 400 -35.62 -60.73 -9.90
CA ALA A 400 -36.43 -60.25 -8.78
C ALA A 400 -35.64 -60.18 -7.45
N GLU A 401 -34.80 -61.17 -7.20
CA GLU A 401 -33.96 -61.25 -5.99
C GLU A 401 -32.85 -60.19 -5.99
N GLN A 402 -32.16 -59.99 -7.13
CA GLN A 402 -31.15 -58.96 -7.29
C GLN A 402 -31.75 -57.55 -7.18
N LEU A 403 -32.97 -57.38 -7.67
CA LEU A 403 -33.73 -56.13 -7.58
C LEU A 403 -34.12 -55.81 -6.13
N ALA A 404 -34.58 -56.82 -5.39
CA ALA A 404 -34.92 -56.67 -3.98
C ALA A 404 -33.68 -56.34 -3.14
N GLN A 405 -32.54 -57.00 -3.41
CA GLN A 405 -31.28 -56.71 -2.74
C GLN A 405 -30.79 -55.28 -3.02
N ALA A 406 -30.90 -54.81 -4.26
CA ALA A 406 -30.53 -53.44 -4.61
C ALA A 406 -31.42 -52.37 -3.94
N ASN A 407 -32.65 -52.73 -3.56
CA ASN A 407 -33.63 -51.84 -2.93
C ASN A 407 -33.80 -52.14 -1.42
N GLY A 408 -32.70 -52.44 -0.72
CA GLY A 408 -32.71 -52.63 0.75
C GLY A 408 -33.40 -53.92 1.23
N GLY A 409 -33.40 -54.97 0.40
CA GLY A 409 -33.95 -56.29 0.71
C GLY A 409 -35.45 -56.46 0.41
N ARG A 410 -36.09 -55.48 -0.24
CA ARG A 410 -37.52 -55.54 -0.60
C ARG A 410 -37.74 -55.17 -2.05
N LEU A 411 -38.68 -55.84 -2.72
CA LEU A 411 -39.10 -55.43 -4.06
C LEU A 411 -39.69 -54.01 -4.03
N PRO A 412 -39.37 -53.16 -5.02
CA PRO A 412 -39.94 -51.82 -5.10
C PRO A 412 -41.48 -51.85 -5.19
N LEU A 413 -42.12 -50.84 -4.62
CA LEU A 413 -43.58 -50.70 -4.65
C LEU A 413 -44.08 -50.64 -6.11
N GLY A 414 -45.00 -51.55 -6.47
CA GLY A 414 -45.59 -51.62 -7.81
C GLY A 414 -44.94 -52.64 -8.76
N VAL A 415 -43.92 -53.38 -8.32
CA VAL A 415 -43.34 -54.52 -9.06
C VAL A 415 -44.02 -55.81 -8.62
N VAL A 416 -44.72 -56.47 -9.54
CA VAL A 416 -45.31 -57.80 -9.34
C VAL A 416 -44.50 -58.79 -10.17
N VAL A 417 -44.01 -59.85 -9.54
CA VAL A 417 -43.21 -60.89 -10.19
C VAL A 417 -43.89 -62.24 -9.97
N SER A 418 -43.98 -63.01 -11.05
CA SER A 418 -44.59 -64.34 -11.14
C SER A 418 -43.66 -65.45 -10.65
N GLY A 419 -42.36 -65.18 -10.48
CA GLY A 419 -41.39 -66.11 -9.90
C GLY A 419 -40.03 -65.47 -9.58
N PRO A 420 -39.19 -66.10 -8.74
CA PRO A 420 -37.90 -65.55 -8.27
C PRO A 420 -36.84 -65.42 -9.38
N SER A 421 -36.97 -66.16 -10.48
CA SER A 421 -36.08 -66.12 -11.64
C SER A 421 -36.52 -65.16 -12.75
N GLU A 422 -37.60 -64.41 -12.54
CA GLU A 422 -38.10 -63.44 -13.53
C GLU A 422 -37.14 -62.25 -13.65
N THR A 423 -36.77 -61.92 -14.89
CA THR A 423 -35.81 -60.86 -15.22
C THR A 423 -36.52 -59.57 -15.60
N ILE A 424 -36.23 -58.49 -14.89
CA ILE A 424 -36.82 -57.17 -15.09
C ILE A 424 -35.80 -56.29 -15.82
N PRO A 425 -36.17 -55.60 -16.91
CA PRO A 425 -35.25 -54.72 -17.62
C PRO A 425 -34.87 -53.51 -16.75
N VAL A 426 -33.59 -53.15 -16.79
CA VAL A 426 -33.04 -52.04 -16.00
C VAL A 426 -32.29 -51.08 -16.91
N ARG A 427 -32.54 -49.78 -16.70
CA ARG A 427 -31.82 -48.68 -17.32
C ARG A 427 -31.03 -47.94 -16.27
N TYR A 428 -29.81 -47.52 -16.61
CA TYR A 428 -28.96 -46.73 -15.72
C TYR A 428 -28.99 -45.27 -16.17
N ILE A 429 -29.14 -44.36 -15.20
CA ILE A 429 -29.05 -42.91 -15.37
C ILE A 429 -27.84 -42.45 -14.60
N ASP A 430 -26.92 -41.80 -15.30
CA ASP A 430 -25.69 -41.31 -14.71
C ASP A 430 -25.72 -39.79 -14.60
N SER A 431 -25.38 -39.26 -13.43
CA SER A 431 -25.19 -37.84 -13.19
C SER A 431 -23.78 -37.60 -12.65
N ALA A 432 -23.12 -36.54 -13.11
CA ALA A 432 -21.84 -36.12 -12.58
C ALA A 432 -21.75 -34.59 -12.50
N THR A 433 -21.15 -34.12 -11.42
CA THR A 433 -20.90 -32.70 -11.14
C THR A 433 -19.41 -32.49 -10.99
N LEU A 434 -18.86 -31.56 -11.77
CA LEU A 434 -17.47 -31.14 -11.71
C LEU A 434 -17.41 -29.70 -11.20
N SER A 435 -16.51 -29.47 -10.25
CA SER A 435 -16.28 -28.20 -9.57
C SER A 435 -14.82 -27.80 -9.78
N VAL A 436 -14.61 -26.59 -10.29
CA VAL A 436 -13.29 -26.06 -10.65
C VAL A 436 -13.11 -24.69 -10.02
N THR A 437 -11.95 -24.43 -9.42
CA THR A 437 -11.58 -23.12 -8.87
C THR A 437 -10.44 -22.52 -9.69
N THR A 438 -10.58 -21.25 -10.05
CA THR A 438 -9.58 -20.52 -10.84
C THR A 438 -9.23 -19.17 -10.20
N THR A 439 -8.10 -18.60 -10.57
CA THR A 439 -7.75 -17.21 -10.26
C THR A 439 -8.58 -16.22 -11.09
N ALA A 440 -8.50 -14.93 -10.77
CA ALA A 440 -9.12 -13.87 -11.55
C ALA A 440 -8.60 -13.81 -13.01
N ALA A 441 -7.36 -14.27 -13.24
CA ALA A 441 -6.73 -14.37 -14.56
C ALA A 441 -7.17 -15.63 -15.34
N GLY A 442 -7.84 -16.58 -14.69
CA GLY A 442 -8.31 -17.83 -15.31
C GLY A 442 -7.41 -19.04 -15.07
N ASP A 443 -6.35 -18.92 -14.27
CA ASP A 443 -5.45 -20.04 -13.95
C ASP A 443 -6.13 -21.01 -12.98
N LEU A 444 -6.00 -22.31 -13.22
CA LEU A 444 -6.56 -23.36 -12.36
C LEU A 444 -5.85 -23.40 -11.01
N THR A 445 -6.61 -23.44 -9.92
CA THR A 445 -6.09 -23.66 -8.56
C THR A 445 -6.58 -24.97 -7.94
N ASP A 446 -7.82 -25.38 -8.23
CA ASP A 446 -8.40 -26.62 -7.70
C ASP A 446 -9.44 -27.24 -8.65
N ALA A 447 -9.63 -28.57 -8.56
CA ALA A 447 -10.65 -29.30 -9.31
C ALA A 447 -11.09 -30.58 -8.59
N GLN A 448 -12.41 -30.83 -8.58
CA GLN A 448 -13.02 -32.03 -8.00
C GLN A 448 -14.27 -32.47 -8.77
N GLN A 449 -14.52 -33.77 -8.85
CA GLN A 449 -15.70 -34.34 -9.48
C GLN A 449 -16.40 -35.32 -8.54
N SER A 450 -17.73 -35.33 -8.57
CA SER A 450 -18.58 -36.38 -8.02
C SER A 450 -19.50 -36.95 -9.10
N SER A 451 -19.72 -38.26 -9.09
CA SER A 451 -20.60 -38.97 -10.02
C SER A 451 -21.48 -39.96 -9.27
N THR A 452 -22.76 -40.01 -9.64
CA THR A 452 -23.77 -40.92 -9.10
C THR A 452 -24.48 -41.63 -10.25
N THR A 453 -24.63 -42.94 -10.15
CA THR A 453 -25.43 -43.76 -11.07
C THR A 453 -26.69 -44.23 -10.35
N VAL A 454 -27.85 -43.97 -10.93
CA VAL A 454 -29.16 -44.44 -10.46
C VAL A 454 -29.66 -45.51 -11.41
N ALA A 455 -30.09 -46.65 -10.87
CA ALA A 455 -30.74 -47.69 -11.66
C ALA A 455 -32.26 -47.48 -11.67
N VAL A 456 -32.89 -47.68 -12.82
CA VAL A 456 -34.33 -47.56 -13.04
C VAL A 456 -34.82 -48.86 -13.66
N ALA A 457 -35.61 -49.62 -12.92
CA ALA A 457 -36.28 -50.80 -13.44
C ALA A 457 -37.55 -50.41 -14.22
N SER A 458 -37.88 -51.18 -15.27
CA SER A 458 -39.13 -51.00 -16.01
C SER A 458 -39.98 -52.28 -16.10
N PRO A 459 -40.60 -52.73 -14.99
CA PRO A 459 -41.58 -53.81 -15.04
C PRO A 459 -42.87 -53.33 -15.70
N ASP A 460 -43.37 -54.07 -16.69
CA ASP A 460 -44.64 -53.83 -17.40
C ASP A 460 -44.83 -52.38 -17.91
N GLY A 461 -43.73 -51.74 -18.34
CA GLY A 461 -43.74 -50.37 -18.88
C GLY A 461 -43.85 -49.26 -17.83
N ARG A 462 -43.83 -49.56 -16.53
CA ARG A 462 -43.78 -48.56 -15.44
C ARG A 462 -42.34 -48.34 -15.00
N THR A 463 -41.89 -47.10 -14.82
CA THR A 463 -40.51 -46.79 -14.40
C THR A 463 -40.42 -46.71 -12.87
N VAL A 464 -39.52 -47.47 -12.26
CA VAL A 464 -39.26 -47.45 -10.81
C VAL A 464 -37.78 -47.19 -10.53
N SER A 465 -37.47 -46.12 -9.81
CA SER A 465 -36.10 -45.79 -9.40
C SER A 465 -35.65 -46.67 -8.23
N LEU A 466 -34.45 -47.22 -8.33
CA LEU A 466 -33.84 -48.13 -7.36
C LEU A 466 -32.81 -47.43 -6.46
N GLY A 467 -32.73 -46.09 -6.54
CA GLY A 467 -31.72 -45.31 -5.82
C GLY A 467 -30.33 -45.37 -6.46
N ALA A 468 -29.34 -44.79 -5.78
CA ALA A 468 -27.95 -44.78 -6.23
C ALA A 468 -27.33 -46.17 -6.10
N VAL A 469 -26.91 -46.74 -7.23
CA VAL A 469 -26.29 -48.07 -7.32
C VAL A 469 -24.77 -48.03 -7.44
N ALA A 470 -24.22 -46.85 -7.78
CA ALA A 470 -22.79 -46.60 -7.77
C ALA A 470 -22.53 -45.10 -7.52
N GLU A 471 -21.50 -44.81 -6.72
CA GLU A 471 -21.00 -43.46 -6.49
C GLU A 471 -19.48 -43.46 -6.66
N SER A 472 -18.94 -42.38 -7.23
CA SER A 472 -17.49 -42.20 -7.30
C SER A 472 -17.13 -40.72 -7.28
N SER A 473 -15.97 -40.41 -6.68
CA SER A 473 -15.45 -39.04 -6.65
C SER A 473 -13.94 -39.01 -6.83
N TRP A 474 -13.43 -37.92 -7.38
CA TRP A 474 -12.00 -37.62 -7.39
C TRP A 474 -11.76 -36.14 -7.10
N ARG A 475 -10.59 -35.85 -6.53
CA ARG A 475 -10.12 -34.50 -6.26
C ARG A 475 -8.63 -34.40 -6.54
N LEU A 476 -8.15 -33.21 -6.86
CA LEU A 476 -6.70 -32.97 -6.92
C LEU A 476 -6.07 -33.23 -5.55
N THR A 477 -4.81 -33.65 -5.56
CA THR A 477 -4.05 -33.80 -4.31
C THR A 477 -3.76 -32.44 -3.70
N ASP A 478 -3.73 -32.36 -2.37
CA ASP A 478 -3.41 -31.10 -1.66
C ASP A 478 -2.04 -30.53 -2.09
N GLU A 479 -1.08 -31.40 -2.41
CA GLU A 479 0.22 -31.01 -2.97
C GLU A 479 0.10 -30.38 -4.37
N THR A 480 -0.73 -30.95 -5.25
CA THR A 480 -0.98 -30.39 -6.58
C THR A 480 -1.71 -29.06 -6.49
N VAL A 481 -2.71 -28.94 -5.61
CA VAL A 481 -3.44 -27.68 -5.35
C VAL A 481 -2.48 -26.60 -4.84
N ALA A 482 -1.60 -26.94 -3.89
CA ALA A 482 -0.58 -26.03 -3.38
C ALA A 482 0.46 -25.64 -4.45
N ALA A 483 0.82 -26.56 -5.35
CA ALA A 483 1.74 -26.29 -6.46
C ALA A 483 1.12 -25.38 -7.53
N LEU A 484 -0.14 -25.61 -7.91
CA LEU A 484 -0.90 -24.78 -8.83
C LEU A 484 -1.15 -23.38 -8.29
N THR A 485 -1.51 -23.27 -7.00
CA THR A 485 -1.70 -21.97 -6.36
C THR A 485 -0.40 -21.16 -6.35
N ARG A 486 0.74 -21.79 -6.03
CA ARG A 486 2.05 -21.14 -6.10
C ARG A 486 2.37 -20.69 -7.53
N HIS A 487 2.20 -21.59 -8.49
CA HIS A 487 2.43 -21.30 -9.91
C HIS A 487 1.63 -20.10 -10.41
N ALA A 488 0.32 -20.07 -10.15
CA ALA A 488 -0.54 -18.96 -10.54
C ALA A 488 -0.12 -17.64 -9.87
N THR A 489 0.25 -17.67 -8.58
CA THR A 489 0.77 -16.46 -7.91
C THR A 489 2.10 -15.98 -8.47
N ASP A 490 2.96 -16.88 -8.94
CA ASP A 490 4.26 -16.53 -9.51
C ASP A 490 4.13 -15.97 -10.93
N VAL A 491 3.20 -16.48 -11.73
CA VAL A 491 2.83 -15.91 -13.05
C VAL A 491 2.29 -14.49 -12.87
N ASP A 492 1.36 -14.29 -11.93
CA ASP A 492 0.76 -12.99 -11.65
C ASP A 492 1.81 -11.97 -11.17
N ARG A 493 2.69 -12.39 -10.25
CA ARG A 493 3.86 -11.58 -9.83
C ARG A 493 4.79 -11.26 -10.98
N ALA A 494 5.03 -12.18 -11.90
CA ALA A 494 5.90 -11.94 -13.06
C ALA A 494 5.28 -10.94 -14.03
N ALA A 495 3.97 -11.05 -14.29
CA ALA A 495 3.22 -10.12 -15.12
C ALA A 495 3.20 -8.70 -14.53
N ASP A 496 2.94 -8.57 -13.22
CA ASP A 496 2.96 -7.28 -12.52
C ASP A 496 4.37 -6.69 -12.46
N ARG A 497 5.40 -7.52 -12.28
CA ARG A 497 6.80 -7.08 -12.31
C ARG A 497 7.22 -6.56 -13.67
N HIS A 498 6.77 -7.20 -14.76
CA HIS A 498 7.01 -6.70 -16.11
C HIS A 498 6.26 -5.38 -16.36
N ARG A 499 5.00 -5.27 -15.93
CA ARG A 499 4.23 -4.02 -16.07
C ARG A 499 4.88 -2.86 -15.29
N THR A 500 5.30 -3.10 -14.06
CA THR A 500 5.92 -2.07 -13.21
C THR A 500 7.31 -1.68 -13.70
N LEU A 501 8.22 -2.64 -13.90
CA LEU A 501 9.61 -2.37 -14.29
C LEU A 501 9.78 -2.07 -15.78
N GLY A 502 9.00 -2.70 -16.65
CA GLY A 502 9.11 -2.59 -18.11
C GLY A 502 8.23 -1.51 -18.71
N VAL A 503 7.15 -1.07 -18.03
CA VAL A 503 6.22 -0.07 -18.57
C VAL A 503 6.14 1.17 -17.66
N VAL A 504 5.66 1.04 -16.43
CA VAL A 504 5.36 2.20 -15.58
C VAL A 504 6.63 2.99 -15.19
N LEU A 505 7.67 2.29 -14.74
CA LEU A 505 8.90 2.93 -14.28
C LEU A 505 9.70 3.61 -15.42
N PRO A 506 9.81 3.01 -16.63
CA PRO A 506 10.38 3.69 -17.79
C PRO A 506 9.62 4.95 -18.21
N TRP A 507 8.28 4.93 -18.22
CA TRP A 507 7.48 6.09 -18.58
C TRP A 507 7.62 7.24 -17.57
N THR A 508 7.66 6.93 -16.27
CA THR A 508 7.86 7.96 -15.23
C THR A 508 9.26 8.56 -15.27
N LEU A 509 10.30 7.74 -15.44
CA LEU A 509 11.67 8.21 -15.63
C LEU A 509 11.83 9.02 -16.92
N GLY A 510 11.16 8.62 -18.00
CA GLY A 510 11.10 9.36 -19.25
C GLY A 510 10.42 10.73 -19.09
N ALA A 511 9.31 10.81 -18.38
CA ALA A 511 8.62 12.08 -18.09
C ALA A 511 9.50 13.03 -17.26
N LEU A 512 10.19 12.52 -16.24
CA LEU A 512 11.15 13.28 -15.45
C LEU A 512 12.35 13.75 -16.29
N ALA A 513 12.84 12.92 -17.21
CA ALA A 513 13.90 13.28 -18.14
C ALA A 513 13.49 14.44 -19.07
N VAL A 514 12.27 14.41 -19.59
CA VAL A 514 11.72 15.48 -20.43
C VAL A 514 11.58 16.78 -19.65
N LEU A 515 11.06 16.74 -18.41
CA LEU A 515 10.96 17.93 -17.55
C LEU A 515 12.33 18.52 -17.20
N ALA A 516 13.32 17.68 -16.88
CA ALA A 516 14.69 18.10 -16.62
C ALA A 516 15.36 18.69 -17.88
N GLY A 517 15.10 18.10 -19.05
CA GLY A 517 15.58 18.60 -20.34
C GLY A 517 14.94 19.94 -20.72
N ALA A 518 13.63 20.09 -20.57
CA ALA A 518 12.89 21.31 -20.87
C ALA A 518 13.32 22.47 -19.96
N THR A 519 13.51 22.21 -18.66
CA THR A 519 14.01 23.22 -17.71
C THR A 519 15.45 23.62 -18.02
N GLY A 520 16.34 22.67 -18.30
CA GLY A 520 17.72 22.96 -18.75
C GLY A 520 17.76 23.76 -20.05
N GLY A 521 16.93 23.40 -21.03
CA GLY A 521 16.80 24.11 -22.31
C GLY A 521 16.26 25.53 -22.16
N LEU A 522 15.22 25.73 -21.35
CA LEU A 522 14.64 27.04 -21.07
C LEU A 522 15.66 27.98 -20.41
N LEU A 523 16.47 27.47 -19.48
CA LEU A 523 17.52 28.23 -18.80
C LEU A 523 18.65 28.65 -19.77
N LEU A 524 19.04 27.77 -20.70
CA LEU A 524 20.01 28.11 -21.75
C LEU A 524 19.45 29.13 -22.74
N TRP A 525 18.19 28.99 -23.13
CA TRP A 525 17.53 29.91 -24.04
C TRP A 525 17.39 31.31 -23.44
N ARG A 526 16.96 31.42 -22.17
CA ARG A 526 16.92 32.70 -21.45
C ARG A 526 18.31 33.34 -21.37
N ARG A 527 19.35 32.57 -21.03
CA ARG A 527 20.72 33.07 -21.03
C ARG A 527 21.17 33.60 -22.40
N ARG A 528 20.84 32.90 -23.50
CA ARG A 528 21.17 33.37 -24.85
C ARG A 528 20.45 34.69 -25.19
N ARG A 529 19.20 34.85 -24.76
CA ARG A 529 18.45 36.11 -24.90
C ARG A 529 19.08 37.25 -24.12
N ASP A 530 19.45 37.01 -22.86
CA ASP A 530 20.07 38.02 -22.01
C ASP A 530 21.40 38.52 -22.61
N VAL A 531 22.26 37.60 -23.07
CA VAL A 531 23.54 37.94 -23.72
C VAL A 531 23.34 38.69 -25.04
N ALA A 532 22.31 38.32 -25.82
CA ALA A 532 21.98 39.03 -27.05
C ALA A 532 21.46 40.46 -26.77
N ALA A 533 20.69 40.66 -25.68
CA ALA A 533 20.19 41.97 -25.28
C ALA A 533 21.32 42.89 -24.78
N GLU A 534 22.30 42.37 -24.03
CA GLU A 534 23.51 43.10 -23.64
C GLU A 534 24.36 43.52 -24.85
N SER A 535 24.53 42.62 -25.82
CA SER A 535 25.25 42.92 -27.08
C SER A 535 24.59 44.02 -27.92
N THR A 536 23.27 44.18 -27.85
CA THR A 536 22.55 45.25 -28.57
C THR A 536 22.55 46.59 -27.83
N ALA A 537 22.70 46.58 -26.50
CA ALA A 537 22.76 47.79 -25.69
C ALA A 537 24.12 48.51 -25.79
N ASP A 538 25.18 47.78 -26.11
CA ASP A 538 26.56 48.29 -26.24
C ASP A 538 26.92 48.72 -27.68
N ALA A 539 25.95 48.72 -28.60
CA ALA A 539 26.16 49.20 -29.97
C ALA A 539 26.29 50.74 -29.97
N PRO A 540 27.38 51.33 -30.49
CA PRO A 540 27.59 52.78 -30.45
C PRO A 540 26.50 53.50 -31.25
N ALA A 541 25.91 54.54 -30.65
CA ALA A 541 24.96 55.43 -31.31
C ALA A 541 25.61 56.05 -32.56
N PRO A 542 24.87 56.21 -33.68
CA PRO A 542 25.42 56.84 -34.87
C PRO A 542 25.85 58.26 -34.54
N THR A 543 27.15 58.53 -34.67
CA THR A 543 27.75 59.85 -34.49
C THR A 543 27.20 60.80 -35.56
N ASP A 544 26.42 61.79 -35.13
CA ASP A 544 26.15 63.02 -35.89
C ASP A 544 27.48 63.67 -36.25
N ALA A 545 27.85 63.57 -37.52
CA ALA A 545 29.03 64.21 -38.08
C ALA A 545 28.60 64.99 -39.32
N ASP A 546 28.02 66.18 -39.13
CA ASP A 546 28.25 67.33 -40.01
C ASP A 546 27.60 68.60 -39.42
N ASP A 547 28.37 69.47 -38.75
CA ASP A 547 28.20 70.93 -38.91
C ASP A 547 29.36 71.71 -38.25
N ARG A 548 30.44 71.93 -39.02
CA ARG A 548 31.40 73.02 -38.76
C ARG A 548 31.84 73.62 -40.09
N ALA A 549 31.03 74.52 -40.64
CA ALA A 549 31.48 75.47 -41.65
C ALA A 549 32.24 76.66 -40.99
N PRO A 550 33.30 77.20 -41.61
CA PRO A 550 34.10 78.28 -41.04
C PRO A 550 33.52 79.66 -41.37
N HIS A 551 33.48 80.55 -40.38
CA HIS A 551 33.19 81.98 -40.56
C HIS A 551 34.31 82.66 -41.39
N PRO A 552 34.00 83.42 -42.45
CA PRO A 552 34.92 84.37 -43.03
C PRO A 552 34.80 85.75 -42.37
N VAL A 553 35.96 86.39 -42.26
CA VAL A 553 36.23 87.74 -41.78
C VAL A 553 35.47 88.81 -42.57
N LYS A 554 34.77 89.71 -41.86
CA LYS A 554 34.95 91.17 -41.95
C LYS A 554 34.19 91.90 -40.85
#